data_AF-A0A4Q9RVV5-F1
#
_entry.id   AF-A0A4Q9RVV5-F1
#
_cell.length_a   1.000
_cell.length_b   1.000
_cell.length_c   1.000
_cell.angle_alpha   90.00
_cell.angle_beta   90.00
_cell.angle_gamma   90.00
#
_symmetry.space_group_name_H-M   'P 1'
#
loop_
_entity.id
_entity.type
_entity.pdbx_description
1 polymer ?
#
loop_
_entity_poly.entity_id
_entity_poly.type
_entity_poly.pdbx_seq_one_letter_code
_entity_poly.pdbx_strand_id
1 'polypeptide(L)'
;MILKTVRNNIYYYIKCSVYAFGALLTVFSSLKYGLVSSHTPPIGFIIPLFIVILASTWIIVDWVLFNVLNRKIDFNYKIHYLAIIINLIFLLYILYSK
;
A
#
# COMPACT_ATOMS: atom_id res chain seq x y z
N MET A 1 -6.19 -10.27 28.37
CA MET A 1 -6.69 -10.70 27.04
C MET A 1 -7.28 -9.55 26.24
N ILE A 2 -8.22 -8.77 26.82
CA ILE A 2 -8.93 -7.66 26.16
C ILE A 2 -8.00 -6.59 25.56
N LEU A 3 -7.00 -6.10 26.31
CA LEU A 3 -6.06 -5.08 25.82
C LEU A 3 -5.25 -5.51 24.58
N LYS A 4 -4.96 -6.81 24.45
CA LYS A 4 -4.24 -7.36 23.31
C LYS A 4 -5.11 -7.35 22.04
N THR A 5 -6.38 -7.71 22.19
CA THR A 5 -7.37 -7.65 21.10
C THR A 5 -7.61 -6.21 20.64
N VAL A 6 -7.76 -5.27 21.58
CA VAL A 6 -7.93 -3.85 21.27
C VAL A 6 -6.72 -3.30 20.51
N ARG A 7 -5.50 -3.61 20.96
CA ARG A 7 -4.26 -3.17 20.27
C ARG A 7 -4.15 -3.75 18.86
N ASN A 8 -4.49 -5.02 18.67
CA ASN A 8 -4.45 -5.66 17.36
C ASN A 8 -5.48 -5.02 16.40
N ASN A 9 -6.67 -4.70 16.90
CA ASN A 9 -7.71 -4.02 16.12
C ASN A 9 -7.27 -2.62 15.69
N ILE A 10 -6.69 -1.82 16.61
CA ILE A 10 -6.19 -0.47 16.29
C ILE A 10 -5.11 -0.55 15.21
N TYR A 11 -4.17 -1.50 15.32
CA TYR A 11 -3.13 -1.70 14.31
C TYR A 11 -3.71 -2.03 12.93
N TYR A 12 -4.72 -2.91 12.90
CA TYR A 12 -5.43 -3.26 11.68
C TYR A 12 -6.13 -2.05 11.05
N TYR A 13 -6.84 -1.25 11.85
CA TYR A 13 -7.51 -0.05 11.36
C TYR A 13 -6.51 0.96 10.78
N ILE A 14 -5.40 1.24 11.47
CA ILE A 14 -4.35 2.13 10.96
C ILE A 14 -3.83 1.65 9.61
N LYS A 15 -3.52 0.36 9.49
CA LYS A 15 -3.04 -0.26 8.26
C LYS A 15 -4.04 -0.10 7.11
N CYS A 16 -5.32 -0.41 7.37
CA CYS A 16 -6.40 -0.23 6.39
C CYS A 16 -6.55 1.24 5.97
N SER A 17 -6.48 2.18 6.92
CA SER A 17 -6.57 3.61 6.63
C SER A 17 -5.44 4.09 5.72
N VAL A 18 -4.20 3.65 5.94
CA VAL A 18 -3.07 4.05 5.08
C VAL A 18 -3.25 3.51 3.66
N TYR A 19 -3.66 2.25 3.50
CA TYR A 19 -3.90 1.69 2.16
C TYR A 19 -5.11 2.30 1.46
N ALA A 20 -6.19 2.59 2.18
CA ALA A 20 -7.34 3.30 1.62
C ALA A 20 -6.94 4.70 1.15
N PHE A 21 -6.15 5.42 1.94
CA PHE A 21 -5.63 6.74 1.57
C PHE A 21 -4.70 6.68 0.36
N GLY A 22 -3.81 5.68 0.32
CA GLY A 22 -2.95 5.41 -0.84
C GLY A 22 -3.77 5.15 -2.11
N ALA A 23 -4.76 4.27 -2.03
CA ALA A 23 -5.65 3.98 -3.17
C ALA A 23 -6.39 5.24 -3.67
N LEU A 24 -6.90 6.07 -2.76
CA LEU A 24 -7.55 7.33 -3.11
C LEU A 24 -6.57 8.30 -3.80
N LEU A 25 -5.33 8.39 -3.34
CA LEU A 25 -4.29 9.21 -3.98
C LEU A 25 -3.92 8.69 -5.38
N THR A 26 -3.83 7.37 -5.56
CA THR A 26 -3.61 6.76 -6.88
C THR A 26 -4.73 7.13 -7.84
N VAL A 27 -5.99 6.98 -7.42
CA VAL A 27 -7.15 7.34 -8.26
C VAL A 27 -7.16 8.84 -8.56
N PHE A 28 -6.99 9.68 -7.54
CA PHE A 28 -6.98 11.13 -7.70
C PHE A 28 -5.88 11.61 -8.65
N SER A 29 -4.66 11.09 -8.51
CA SER A 29 -3.55 11.48 -9.38
C SER A 29 -3.73 11.00 -10.81
N SER A 30 -4.28 9.81 -11.00
CA SER A 30 -4.62 9.27 -12.32
C SER A 30 -5.64 10.15 -13.05
N LEU A 31 -6.66 10.63 -12.33
CA LEU A 31 -7.68 11.52 -12.89
C LEU A 31 -7.15 12.93 -13.16
N LYS A 32 -6.35 13.49 -12.25
CA LYS A 32 -5.92 14.89 -12.33
C LYS A 32 -4.74 15.12 -13.27
N TYR A 33 -3.75 14.23 -13.24
CA TYR A 33 -2.49 14.39 -13.97
C TYR A 33 -2.39 13.48 -15.20
N GLY A 34 -3.40 12.65 -15.43
CA GLY A 34 -3.40 11.66 -16.49
C GLY A 34 -2.46 10.49 -16.20
N LEU A 35 -2.66 9.41 -16.93
CA LEU A 35 -1.88 8.19 -16.81
C LEU A 35 -0.63 8.21 -17.70
N VAL A 36 -0.62 9.03 -18.76
CA VAL A 36 0.44 9.02 -19.78
C VAL A 36 0.95 10.45 -20.01
N SER A 37 2.27 10.62 -19.92
CA SER A 37 2.96 11.85 -20.30
C SER A 37 4.28 11.52 -21.01
N SER A 38 4.63 12.34 -22.00
CA SER A 38 5.53 11.97 -23.09
C SER A 38 7.02 11.92 -22.71
N HIS A 39 7.47 12.61 -21.64
CA HIS A 39 8.91 12.74 -21.36
C HIS A 39 9.35 12.67 -19.89
N THR A 40 8.42 12.72 -18.93
CA THR A 40 8.71 12.53 -17.49
C THR A 40 7.75 11.49 -16.89
N PRO A 41 8.15 10.69 -15.89
CA PRO A 41 7.22 9.81 -15.20
C PRO A 41 6.06 10.66 -14.66
N PRO A 42 4.82 10.46 -15.13
CA PRO A 42 3.71 11.28 -14.68
C PRO A 42 3.53 11.10 -13.17
N ILE A 43 2.95 12.08 -12.49
CA ILE A 43 2.62 11.98 -11.05
C ILE A 43 1.74 10.74 -10.82
N GLY A 44 0.88 10.39 -11.79
CA GLY A 44 0.10 9.15 -11.81
C GLY A 44 0.92 7.86 -11.84
N PHE A 45 2.21 7.89 -12.17
CA PHE A 45 3.15 6.75 -12.06
C PHE A 45 3.86 6.73 -10.71
N ILE A 46 4.28 7.89 -10.21
CA ILE A 46 5.07 8.01 -8.97
C ILE A 46 4.25 7.56 -7.76
N ILE A 47 2.98 7.93 -7.68
CA ILE A 47 2.13 7.60 -6.53
C ILE A 47 1.88 6.09 -6.38
N PRO A 48 1.44 5.35 -7.42
CA PRO A 48 1.33 3.90 -7.33
C PRO A 48 2.64 3.22 -6.96
N LEU A 49 3.76 3.67 -7.54
CA LEU A 49 5.09 3.13 -7.22
C LEU A 49 5.43 3.33 -5.74
N PHE A 50 5.18 4.54 -5.21
CA PHE A 50 5.39 4.83 -3.80
C PHE A 50 4.55 3.91 -2.90
N ILE A 51 3.29 3.64 -3.26
CA ILE A 51 2.42 2.75 -2.48
C ILE A 51 2.89 1.29 -2.53
N VAL A 52 3.41 0.81 -3.67
CA VAL A 52 4.02 -0.52 -3.76
C VAL A 52 5.23 -0.63 -2.84
N ILE A 53 6.12 0.37 -2.83
CA ILE A 53 7.29 0.40 -1.95
C ILE A 53 6.86 0.44 -0.48
N LEU A 54 5.88 1.27 -0.15
CA LEU A 54 5.35 1.40 1.20
C LEU A 54 4.72 0.10 1.69
N ALA A 55 3.89 -0.55 0.87
CA ALA A 55 3.25 -1.82 1.20
C ALA A 55 4.28 -2.95 1.40
N SER A 56 5.31 -2.98 0.54
CA SER A 56 6.42 -3.96 0.63
C SER A 56 7.26 -3.73 1.88
N THR A 57 7.57 -2.48 2.21
CA THR A 57 8.31 -2.12 3.44
C THR A 57 7.50 -2.47 4.67
N TRP A 58 6.17 -2.29 4.65
CA TRP A 58 5.30 -2.65 5.77
C TRP A 58 5.27 -4.16 6.01
N ILE A 59 5.37 -5.00 4.97
CA ILE A 59 5.53 -6.45 5.16
C ILE A 59 6.78 -6.76 6.00
N ILE A 60 7.89 -6.06 5.74
CA ILE A 60 9.12 -6.22 6.51
C ILE A 60 8.90 -5.76 7.97
N VAL A 61 8.21 -4.63 8.18
CA VAL A 61 7.85 -4.16 9.52
C VAL A 61 7.00 -5.19 10.28
N ASP A 62 5.98 -5.76 9.62
CA ASP A 62 5.15 -6.83 10.20
C ASP A 62 6.00 -8.04 10.60
N TRP A 63 6.92 -8.46 9.73
CA TRP A 63 7.83 -9.58 9.99
C TRP A 63 8.75 -9.31 11.19
N VAL A 64 9.32 -8.10 11.30
CA VAL A 64 10.15 -7.68 12.46
C VAL A 64 9.33 -7.63 13.75
N LEU A 65 8.12 -7.07 13.70
CA LEU A 65 7.22 -7.00 14.86
C LEU A 65 6.88 -8.42 15.38
N PHE A 66 6.67 -9.38 14.47
CA PHE A 66 6.39 -10.76 14.83
C PHE A 66 7.60 -11.49 15.40
N ASN A 67 8.71 -11.53 14.65
CA ASN A 67 9.83 -12.41 14.94
C ASN A 67 10.81 -11.81 15.96
N VAL A 68 11.09 -10.51 15.87
CA VAL A 68 12.10 -9.86 16.73
C VAL A 68 11.48 -9.39 18.04
N LEU A 69 10.31 -8.77 17.96
CA LEU A 69 9.64 -8.18 19.13
C LEU A 69 8.62 -9.12 19.78
N ASN A 70 8.51 -10.36 19.27
CA ASN A 70 7.64 -11.41 19.76
C ASN A 70 6.16 -10.96 19.93
N ARG A 71 5.73 -9.98 19.13
CA ARG A 71 4.36 -9.46 19.19
C ARG A 71 3.46 -10.41 18.42
N LYS A 72 2.62 -11.15 19.13
CA LYS A 72 1.50 -11.94 18.57
C LYS A 72 0.38 -11.02 18.06
N ILE A 73 0.63 -10.35 16.94
CA ILE A 73 -0.35 -9.58 16.15
C ILE A 73 -0.77 -10.49 15.00
N ASP A 74 -2.07 -10.59 14.72
CA ASP A 74 -2.55 -11.29 13.51
C ASP A 74 -2.29 -10.42 12.29
N PHE A 75 -1.36 -10.87 11.44
CA PHE A 75 -1.01 -10.17 10.22
C PHE A 75 -1.86 -10.66 9.05
N ASN A 76 -2.76 -9.81 8.57
CA ASN A 76 -3.51 -10.09 7.36
C ASN A 76 -2.71 -9.65 6.12
N TYR A 77 -1.81 -10.52 5.64
CA TYR A 77 -0.99 -10.26 4.45
C TYR A 77 -1.81 -10.03 3.18
N LYS A 78 -3.06 -10.52 3.12
CA LYS A 78 -3.94 -10.33 1.96
C LYS A 78 -4.12 -8.85 1.60
N ILE A 79 -4.15 -7.98 2.61
CA ILE A 79 -4.31 -6.53 2.42
C ILE A 79 -3.06 -5.92 1.77
N HIS A 80 -1.86 -6.36 2.16
CA HIS A 80 -0.62 -5.92 1.54
C HIS A 80 -0.58 -6.35 0.07
N TYR A 81 -0.88 -7.62 -0.20
CA TYR A 81 -0.91 -8.14 -1.57
C TYR A 81 -1.94 -7.43 -2.42
N LEU A 82 -3.14 -7.16 -1.90
CA LEU A 82 -4.17 -6.42 -2.62
C LEU A 82 -3.70 -5.00 -2.96
N ALA A 83 -3.10 -4.28 -2.00
CA ALA A 83 -2.55 -2.95 -2.25
C ALA A 83 -1.42 -2.98 -3.31
N ILE A 84 -0.52 -3.96 -3.24
CA ILE A 84 0.58 -4.12 -4.20
C ILE A 84 0.03 -4.44 -5.60
N ILE A 85 -0.88 -5.41 -5.71
CA ILE A 85 -1.44 -5.86 -7.00
C ILE A 85 -2.18 -4.72 -7.69
N ILE A 86 -3.05 -3.99 -6.98
CA ILE A 86 -3.79 -2.87 -7.58
C ILE A 86 -2.83 -1.81 -8.12
N ASN A 87 -1.83 -1.41 -7.33
CA ASN A 87 -0.89 -0.37 -7.76
C ASN A 87 0.06 -0.88 -8.86
N LEU A 88 0.42 -2.16 -8.88
CA LEU A 88 1.15 -2.78 -10.00
C LEU A 88 0.33 -2.79 -11.29
N ILE A 89 -0.97 -3.08 -11.24
CA ILE A 89 -1.84 -3.01 -12.42
C ILE A 89 -1.84 -1.59 -13.00
N PHE A 90 -1.94 -0.57 -12.16
CA PHE A 90 -1.82 0.83 -12.60
C PHE A 90 -0.46 1.13 -13.23
N LEU A 91 0.65 0.68 -12.62
CA LEU A 91 1.99 0.87 -13.18
C LEU A 91 2.15 0.19 -14.55
N LEU A 92 1.69 -1.06 -14.67
CA LEU A 92 1.74 -1.80 -15.92
C LEU A 92 0.88 -1.11 -16.98
N TYR A 93 -0.34 -0.67 -16.64
CA TYR A 93 -1.19 0.07 -17.56
C TYR A 93 -0.50 1.33 -18.08
N ILE A 94 0.16 2.11 -17.21
CA ILE A 94 0.90 3.30 -17.60
C ILE A 94 2.08 2.96 -18.53
N LEU A 95 2.80 1.86 -18.25
CA LEU A 95 3.94 1.42 -19.05
C LEU A 95 3.53 0.91 -20.44
N TYR A 96 2.40 0.19 -20.55
CA TYR A 96 1.89 -0.36 -21.81
C TYR A 96 1.02 0.63 -22.61
N SER A 97 0.47 1.66 -21.97
CA SER A 97 -0.31 2.72 -22.63
C SER A 97 0.57 3.84 -23.21
N LYS A 98 1.90 3.76 -23.02
CA LYS A 98 2.89 4.59 -23.74
C LYS A 98 3.20 3.99 -25.10
#